data_AF-A0A2V8JAB7-F1
#
_entry.id   AF-A0A2V8JAB7-F1
#
_cell.length_a   1.000
_cell.length_b   1.000
_cell.length_c   1.000
_cell.angle_alpha   90.00
_cell.angle_beta   90.00
_cell.angle_gamma   90.00
#
_symmetry.space_group_name_H-M   'P 1'
#
loop_
_entity.id
_entity.type
_entity.pdbx_description
1 polymer ?
#
loop_
_entity_poly.entity_id
_entity_poly.type
_entity_poly.pdbx_seq_one_letter_code
_entity_poly.pdbx_strand_id
1 'polypeptide(L)'
;TGNNHSDILIEGNTVRDPGINGGEGDALDLKAGLLNVTVRNNIFLNPHGSGDGITMLGTFGSVDSNYLIEGNVIVNAPEYGGLTIQSAHGITIRNNVIYNSAGGAIL
;
A
#
# COMPACT_ATOMS: atom_id res chain seq x y z
N THR A 1 5.82 6.34 -22.40
CA THR A 1 5.84 5.34 -21.30
C THR A 1 4.58 5.54 -20.47
N GLY A 2 4.08 4.51 -19.78
CA GLY A 2 2.91 4.65 -18.89
C GLY A 2 3.24 5.27 -17.53
N ASN A 3 4.52 5.52 -17.24
CA ASN A 3 5.00 6.16 -16.01
C ASN A 3 4.82 7.68 -16.15
N ASN A 4 3.73 8.24 -15.62
CA ASN A 4 3.34 9.64 -15.89
C ASN A 4 2.85 10.44 -14.68
N HIS A 5 2.73 9.82 -13.50
CA HIS A 5 2.38 10.52 -12.27
C HIS A 5 3.53 10.41 -11.27
N SER A 6 3.91 11.53 -10.66
CA SER A 6 5.01 11.59 -9.70
C SER A 6 4.72 12.53 -8.56
N ASP A 7 5.54 12.43 -7.51
CA ASP A 7 5.63 13.38 -6.40
C ASP A 7 4.32 13.48 -5.61
N ILE A 8 3.87 12.31 -5.16
CA ILE A 8 2.61 12.12 -4.46
C ILE A 8 2.89 11.95 -2.97
N LEU A 9 2.17 12.69 -2.13
CA LEU A 9 2.22 12.59 -0.69
C LEU A 9 0.85 12.18 -0.14
N ILE A 10 0.82 11.08 0.61
CA ILE A 10 -0.36 10.58 1.34
C ILE A 10 0.03 10.51 2.82
N GLU A 11 -0.45 11.46 3.63
CA GLU A 11 -0.02 11.57 5.02
C GLU A 11 -1.11 11.89 6.03
N GLY A 12 -0.96 11.36 7.24
CA GLY A 12 -1.77 11.73 8.41
C GLY A 12 -3.24 11.31 8.32
N ASN A 13 -3.60 10.39 7.43
CA ASN A 13 -4.97 9.94 7.23
C ASN A 13 -5.34 8.80 8.17
N THR A 14 -6.65 8.61 8.38
CA THR A 14 -7.20 7.38 8.94
C THR A 14 -8.25 6.82 7.99
N VAL A 15 -8.01 5.61 7.50
CA VAL A 15 -8.90 4.86 6.62
C VAL A 15 -9.48 3.70 7.42
N ARG A 16 -10.82 3.63 7.50
CA ARG A 16 -11.56 2.66 8.31
C ARG A 16 -12.57 1.92 7.46
N ASP A 17 -12.57 0.60 7.57
CA ASP A 17 -13.52 -0.29 6.91
C ASP A 17 -13.63 -0.07 5.39
N PRO A 18 -12.51 0.12 4.65
CA PRO A 18 -12.58 0.24 3.20
C PRO A 18 -13.00 -1.09 2.57
N GLY A 19 -13.69 -1.02 1.43
CA GLY A 19 -14.02 -2.23 0.67
C GLY A 19 -15.20 -3.04 1.19
N ILE A 20 -15.96 -2.59 2.19
CA ILE A 20 -17.05 -3.37 2.83
C ILE A 20 -18.07 -3.99 1.85
N ASN A 21 -18.28 -3.36 0.70
CA ASN A 21 -19.16 -3.83 -0.38
C ASN A 21 -18.42 -4.03 -1.72
N GLY A 22 -17.09 -4.01 -1.71
CA GLY A 22 -16.24 -4.08 -2.90
C GLY A 22 -15.53 -5.43 -3.03
N GLY A 23 -15.14 -5.77 -4.26
CA GLY A 23 -14.43 -7.03 -4.55
C GLY A 23 -12.92 -6.97 -4.26
N GLU A 24 -12.24 -5.89 -4.64
CA GLU A 24 -10.78 -5.77 -4.42
C GLU A 24 -10.47 -5.32 -2.98
N GLY A 25 -11.09 -4.25 -2.47
CA GLY A 25 -11.20 -4.00 -1.03
C GLY A 25 -9.95 -3.46 -0.32
N ASP A 26 -8.84 -3.22 -1.02
CA ASP A 26 -7.60 -2.65 -0.47
C ASP A 26 -7.84 -1.33 0.29
N ALA A 27 -7.12 -1.12 1.39
CA ALA A 27 -7.19 0.16 2.09
C ALA A 27 -6.46 1.29 1.33
N LEU A 28 -5.45 0.93 0.53
CA LEU A 28 -4.79 1.80 -0.44
C LEU A 28 -4.18 0.96 -1.57
N ASP A 29 -4.51 1.27 -2.82
CA ASP A 29 -3.91 0.66 -4.01
C ASP A 29 -3.05 1.71 -4.77
N LEU A 30 -1.73 1.55 -4.71
CA LEU A 30 -0.78 2.32 -5.53
C LEU A 30 -0.57 1.60 -6.87
N LYS A 31 -1.39 1.94 -7.88
CA LYS A 31 -1.38 1.25 -9.17
C LYS A 31 -0.15 1.58 -10.04
N ALA A 32 -0.01 0.84 -11.14
CA ALA A 32 1.16 0.91 -12.01
C ALA A 32 1.44 2.33 -12.54
N GLY A 33 2.73 2.66 -12.64
CA GLY A 33 3.20 3.89 -13.30
C GLY A 33 3.30 5.13 -12.41
N LEU A 34 3.14 4.98 -11.08
CA LEU A 34 3.46 6.04 -10.14
C LEU A 34 4.96 6.06 -9.82
N LEU A 35 5.47 7.26 -9.52
CA LEU A 35 6.86 7.52 -9.17
C LEU A 35 6.90 8.41 -7.91
N ASN A 36 7.93 8.25 -7.07
CA ASN A 36 8.20 9.14 -5.92
C ASN A 36 6.98 9.30 -4.98
N VAL A 37 6.36 8.18 -4.62
CA VAL A 37 5.20 8.20 -3.71
C VAL A 37 5.67 8.07 -2.27
N THR A 38 5.27 9.02 -1.41
CA THR A 38 5.45 8.91 0.04
C THR A 38 4.10 8.65 0.71
N VAL A 39 3.99 7.51 1.39
CA VAL A 39 2.84 7.18 2.24
C VAL A 39 3.33 7.15 3.68
N ARG A 40 2.93 8.14 4.50
CA ARG A 40 3.46 8.25 5.87
C ARG A 40 2.47 8.61 6.95
N ASN A 41 2.67 8.05 8.13
CA ASN A 41 1.92 8.40 9.34
C ASN A 41 0.39 8.21 9.19
N ASN A 42 -0.04 7.28 8.35
CA ASN A 42 -1.45 6.94 8.18
C ASN A 42 -1.85 5.74 9.05
N ILE A 43 -3.15 5.58 9.28
CA ILE A 43 -3.73 4.41 9.95
C ILE A 43 -4.73 3.76 9.01
N PHE A 44 -4.51 2.50 8.64
CA PHE A 44 -5.39 1.68 7.82
C PHE A 44 -5.97 0.55 8.67
N LEU A 45 -7.29 0.53 8.82
CA LEU A 45 -8.00 -0.37 9.74
C LEU A 45 -9.07 -1.17 9.00
N ASN A 46 -9.00 -2.49 9.14
CA ASN A 46 -10.04 -3.43 8.72
C ASN A 46 -10.45 -3.29 7.25
N PRO A 47 -9.53 -3.42 6.26
CA PRO A 47 -9.99 -3.64 4.90
C PRO A 47 -10.87 -4.90 4.83
N HIS A 48 -11.82 -4.90 3.90
CA HIS A 48 -12.83 -5.96 3.74
C HIS A 48 -12.65 -6.70 2.42
N GLY A 49 -13.38 -7.81 2.26
CA GLY A 49 -13.28 -8.65 1.08
C GLY A 49 -11.89 -9.30 0.99
N SER A 50 -11.32 -9.28 -0.20
CA SER A 50 -9.97 -9.79 -0.49
C SER A 50 -8.90 -8.69 -0.36
N GLY A 51 -9.18 -7.61 0.39
CA GLY A 51 -8.33 -6.43 0.42
C GLY A 51 -7.01 -6.62 1.16
N ASP A 52 -5.97 -5.99 0.61
CA ASP A 52 -4.71 -5.71 1.28
C ASP A 52 -4.83 -4.48 2.21
N GLY A 53 -3.89 -4.34 3.13
CA GLY A 53 -3.70 -3.05 3.81
C GLY A 53 -3.20 -1.98 2.83
N ILE A 54 -2.03 -2.20 2.22
CA ILE A 54 -1.52 -1.36 1.14
C ILE A 54 -0.99 -2.26 0.01
N THR A 55 -1.51 -2.09 -1.20
CA THR A 55 -0.98 -2.71 -2.41
C THR A 55 -0.07 -1.73 -3.14
N MET A 56 1.09 -2.19 -3.56
CA MET A 56 2.03 -1.42 -4.36
C MET A 56 2.35 -2.14 -5.66
N LEU A 57 1.90 -1.56 -6.76
CA LEU A 57 2.33 -1.94 -8.09
C LEU A 57 3.39 -0.93 -8.58
N GLY A 58 4.51 -1.45 -9.10
CA GLY A 58 5.63 -0.64 -9.54
C GLY A 58 5.43 0.03 -10.90
N THR A 59 6.54 0.23 -11.62
CA THR A 59 6.53 0.97 -12.87
C THR A 59 6.41 0.04 -14.08
N PHE A 60 6.09 0.62 -15.24
CA PHE A 60 6.30 -0.08 -16.51
C PHE A 60 7.81 -0.12 -16.82
N GLY A 61 8.34 -1.33 -16.99
CA GLY A 61 9.76 -1.58 -17.22
C GLY A 61 10.53 -1.83 -15.92
N SER A 62 11.83 -1.51 -15.92
CA SER A 62 12.71 -1.68 -14.75
C SER A 62 13.10 -0.34 -14.12
N VAL A 63 12.18 0.64 -14.15
CA VAL A 63 12.42 1.98 -13.59
C VAL A 63 12.11 1.93 -12.09
N ASP A 64 12.96 2.56 -11.28
CA ASP A 64 12.70 2.68 -9.84
C ASP A 64 11.41 3.48 -9.59
N SER A 65 10.51 2.92 -8.79
CA SER A 65 9.28 3.59 -8.38
C SER A 65 9.52 4.58 -7.24
N ASN A 66 10.60 4.41 -6.46
CA ASN A 66 11.00 5.26 -5.35
C ASN A 66 9.90 5.48 -4.31
N TYR A 67 9.15 4.43 -3.98
CA TYR A 67 8.14 4.52 -2.93
C TYR A 67 8.78 4.55 -1.53
N LEU A 68 8.30 5.45 -0.69
CA LEU A 68 8.60 5.49 0.75
C LEU A 68 7.33 5.20 1.54
N ILE A 69 7.32 4.08 2.27
CA ILE A 69 6.24 3.70 3.17
C ILE A 69 6.76 3.80 4.61
N GLU A 70 6.33 4.83 5.34
CA GLU A 70 6.89 5.17 6.65
C GLU A 70 5.85 5.39 7.76
N GLY A 71 6.06 4.81 8.93
CA GLY A 71 5.34 5.26 10.13
C GLY A 71 3.84 4.96 10.09
N ASN A 72 3.37 4.13 9.17
CA ASN A 72 1.97 3.77 9.04
C ASN A 72 1.62 2.65 10.01
N VAL A 73 0.35 2.60 10.41
CA VAL A 73 -0.23 1.50 11.16
C VAL A 73 -1.23 0.78 10.24
N ILE A 74 -1.05 -0.52 10.04
CA ILE A 74 -1.89 -1.34 9.17
C ILE A 74 -2.39 -2.54 9.95
N VAL A 75 -3.70 -2.75 9.97
CA VAL A 75 -4.35 -3.66 10.92
C VAL A 75 -5.46 -4.46 10.24
N ASN A 76 -5.52 -5.75 10.55
CA ASN A 76 -6.61 -6.66 10.20
C ASN A 76 -6.81 -6.83 8.69
N ALA A 77 -5.74 -6.99 7.90
CA ALA A 77 -5.90 -7.36 6.49
C ALA A 77 -6.48 -8.78 6.36
N PRO A 78 -7.65 -8.96 5.72
CA PRO A 78 -8.47 -10.16 5.85
C PRO A 78 -7.98 -11.38 5.07
N GLU A 79 -7.28 -11.19 3.94
CA GLU A 79 -6.89 -12.31 3.07
C GLU A 79 -5.41 -12.30 2.72
N TYR A 80 -4.92 -11.25 2.06
CA TYR A 80 -3.55 -11.16 1.60
C TYR A 80 -2.63 -10.53 2.67
N GLY A 81 -1.95 -9.44 2.35
CA GLY A 81 -0.91 -8.83 3.17
C GLY A 81 -1.38 -7.58 3.88
N GLY A 82 -0.69 -7.24 4.97
CA GLY A 82 -0.71 -5.86 5.44
C GLY A 82 -0.11 -4.92 4.39
N LEU A 83 1.00 -5.31 3.78
CA LEU A 83 1.60 -4.61 2.66
C LEU A 83 2.02 -5.62 1.59
N THR A 84 1.56 -5.41 0.36
CA THR A 84 1.80 -6.32 -0.78
C THR A 84 2.59 -5.59 -1.87
N ILE A 85 3.72 -6.16 -2.27
CA ILE A 85 4.70 -5.52 -3.17
C ILE A 85 4.77 -6.26 -4.50
N GLN A 86 4.43 -5.57 -5.58
CA GLN A 86 4.42 -6.13 -6.92
C GLN A 86 5.24 -5.26 -7.87
N SER A 87 6.34 -5.81 -8.40
CA SER A 87 7.16 -5.17 -9.44
C SER A 87 7.67 -3.76 -9.10
N ALA A 88 7.74 -3.40 -7.82
CA ALA A 88 8.24 -2.12 -7.34
C ALA A 88 9.75 -2.20 -7.06
N HIS A 89 10.47 -1.14 -7.42
CA HIS A 89 11.93 -1.05 -7.34
C HIS A 89 12.34 0.24 -6.63
N GLY A 90 13.48 0.22 -5.91
CA GLY A 90 13.95 1.40 -5.17
C GLY A 90 13.07 1.79 -3.97
N ILE A 91 12.30 0.85 -3.41
CA ILE A 91 11.37 1.13 -2.32
C ILE A 91 12.04 1.12 -0.95
N THR A 92 11.57 1.97 -0.04
CA THR A 92 11.96 1.97 1.37
C THR A 92 10.73 1.77 2.25
N ILE A 93 10.78 0.76 3.12
CA ILE A 93 9.74 0.47 4.11
C ILE A 93 10.38 0.58 5.49
N ARG A 94 9.92 1.52 6.32
CA ARG A 94 10.52 1.76 7.64
C ARG A 94 9.50 2.23 8.67
N ASN A 95 9.71 1.88 9.94
CA ASN A 95 8.91 2.36 11.07
C ASN A 95 7.39 2.10 10.98
N ASN A 96 6.94 1.18 10.12
CA ASN A 96 5.53 0.79 10.06
C ASN A 96 5.22 -0.25 11.15
N VAL A 97 3.99 -0.22 11.65
CA VAL A 97 3.45 -1.26 12.55
C VAL A 97 2.36 -2.00 11.79
N ILE A 98 2.62 -3.27 11.46
CA ILE A 98 1.71 -4.10 10.68
C ILE A 98 1.40 -5.35 11.51
N TYR A 99 0.12 -5.58 11.79
CA TYR A 99 -0.27 -6.71 12.63
C TYR A 99 -1.67 -7.24 12.32
N ASN A 100 -1.87 -8.50 12.70
CA ASN A 100 -3.12 -9.25 12.52
C ASN A 100 -3.59 -9.34 11.06
N SER A 101 -2.66 -9.40 10.10
CA SER A 101 -2.95 -9.70 8.70
C SER A 101 -2.95 -11.22 8.48
N ALA A 102 -3.89 -11.73 7.68
CA ALA A 102 -4.06 -13.18 7.47
C ALA A 102 -2.92 -13.83 6.66
N GLY A 103 -2.52 -13.24 5.53
CA GLY A 103 -1.47 -13.78 4.67
C GLY A 103 -0.04 -13.39 5.09
N GLY A 104 0.13 -12.27 5.80
CA GLY A 104 1.41 -11.85 6.36
C GLY A 104 1.52 -10.35 6.56
N ALA A 105 2.56 -9.90 7.27
CA ALA A 105 2.81 -8.47 7.44
C ALA A 105 3.28 -7.82 6.12
N ILE A 106 4.17 -8.47 5.39
CA ILE A 106 4.71 -8.03 4.10
C ILE A 106 4.77 -9.25 3.17
N LEU A 107 4.23 -9.11 1.96
CA LEU A 107 4.22 -10.12 0.89
C LEU A 107 4.87 -9.60 -0.39
#